data_AF-A0A9W7FLV9-F1
#
_entry.id   AF-A0A9W7FLV9-F1
#
_cell.length_a   1.000
_cell.length_b   1.000
_cell.length_c   1.000
_cell.angle_alpha   90.00
_cell.angle_beta   90.00
_cell.angle_gamma   90.00
#
_symmetry.space_group_name_H-M   'P 1'
#
loop_
_entity.id
_entity.type
_entity.pdbx_description
1 polymer ?
#
loop_
_entity_poly.entity_id
_entity_poly.type
_entity_poly.pdbx_seq_one_letter_code
_entity_poly.pdbx_strand_id
1 'polypeptide(L)'
;MSVFTAAFTSTGISFDFDTDKFQRAINLDFYGYVPDGIKKKVQVFFAMFLISACHLTVKALACVLCTIESPATFVIYFGIDMAVYLAYKLFRQDFYYFLPIYGIVGVIVSFLLRLGIKTMVDFTGSLHYRHPIELGGAYWAFTVLSTPIACFYFGSRYLAFMDNEAGTVELSMVLNSTQVYGMIGGLLVLQVTTFAVFLRTINLEYIHTFYLTRTGNDDIMGHFLNNEDDEHKFIVFGHNKHKWIRIREDVVKWAKEKIPE
;
A
#
# COMPACT_ATOMS: atom_id res chain seq x y z
N MET A 1 -0.96 -9.13 17.60
CA MET A 1 -1.98 -8.19 17.06
C MET A 1 -3.00 -9.01 16.28
N SER A 2 -4.30 -8.79 16.47
CA SER A 2 -5.34 -9.56 15.75
C SER A 2 -5.57 -9.01 14.33
N VAL A 3 -6.15 -9.82 13.45
CA VAL A 3 -6.51 -9.41 12.08
C VAL A 3 -7.44 -8.20 12.11
N PHE A 4 -8.46 -8.22 12.95
CA PHE A 4 -9.43 -7.13 13.03
C PHE A 4 -8.85 -5.85 13.63
N THR A 5 -7.96 -5.93 14.62
CA THR A 5 -7.29 -4.74 15.16
C THR A 5 -6.45 -4.05 14.08
N ALA A 6 -5.65 -4.83 13.34
CA ALA A 6 -4.83 -4.31 12.26
C ALA A 6 -5.66 -3.69 11.13
N ALA A 7 -6.73 -4.38 10.72
CA ALA A 7 -7.65 -3.91 9.69
C ALA A 7 -8.36 -2.63 10.12
N PHE A 8 -8.85 -2.57 11.37
CA PHE A 8 -9.51 -1.39 11.90
C PHE A 8 -8.58 -0.16 11.92
N THR A 9 -7.34 -0.31 12.40
CA THR A 9 -6.36 0.79 12.40
C THR A 9 -6.00 1.24 10.98
N SER A 10 -5.75 0.30 10.06
CA SER A 10 -5.48 0.57 8.66
C SER A 10 -6.60 1.35 7.96
N THR A 11 -7.85 0.95 8.23
CA THR A 11 -9.05 1.60 7.72
C THR A 11 -9.25 2.97 8.36
N GLY A 12 -9.06 3.10 9.67
CA GLY A 12 -9.13 4.37 10.39
C GLY A 12 -8.21 5.41 9.77
N ILE A 13 -6.94 5.08 9.59
CA ILE A 13 -5.96 5.96 8.92
C ILE A 13 -6.49 6.36 7.53
N SER A 14 -6.87 5.40 6.70
CA SER A 14 -7.31 5.69 5.33
C SER A 14 -8.58 6.53 5.25
N PHE A 15 -9.50 6.34 6.19
CA PHE A 15 -10.76 7.07 6.27
C PHE A 15 -10.57 8.47 6.85
N ASP A 16 -9.74 8.63 7.87
CA ASP A 16 -9.44 9.93 8.47
C ASP A 16 -8.75 10.83 7.45
N PHE A 17 -7.72 10.34 6.75
CA PHE A 17 -7.08 11.08 5.68
C PHE A 17 -8.03 11.42 4.54
N ASP A 18 -8.90 10.48 4.14
CA ASP A 18 -9.85 10.78 3.07
C ASP A 18 -10.91 11.77 3.49
N THR A 19 -11.33 11.84 4.76
CA THR A 19 -12.41 12.72 5.21
C THR A 19 -11.92 14.05 5.79
N ASP A 20 -10.62 14.20 6.00
CA ASP A 20 -10.00 15.44 6.45
C ASP A 20 -10.10 16.55 5.39
N LYS A 21 -10.50 17.75 5.84
CA LYS A 21 -10.74 18.89 4.95
C LYS A 21 -9.46 19.42 4.32
N PHE A 22 -8.37 19.44 5.10
CA PHE A 22 -7.09 19.96 4.66
C PHE A 22 -6.45 19.01 3.65
N GLN A 23 -6.48 17.71 3.91
CA GLN A 23 -6.01 16.69 2.98
C GLN A 23 -6.78 16.68 1.67
N ARG A 24 -8.12 16.81 1.71
CA ARG A 24 -8.94 16.98 0.51
C ARG A 24 -8.60 18.25 -0.28
N ALA A 25 -8.33 19.36 0.39
CA ALA A 25 -7.98 20.60 -0.28
C ALA A 25 -6.63 20.49 -1.02
N ILE A 26 -5.65 19.81 -0.42
CA ILE A 26 -4.30 19.70 -0.98
C ILE A 26 -4.20 18.62 -2.06
N ASN A 27 -4.86 17.48 -1.87
CA ASN A 27 -4.80 16.33 -2.79
C ASN A 27 -6.19 16.03 -3.37
N LEU A 28 -6.77 17.00 -4.05
CA LEU A 28 -8.13 16.96 -4.62
C LEU A 28 -8.36 15.80 -5.61
N ASP A 29 -7.31 15.34 -6.28
CA ASP A 29 -7.39 14.24 -7.25
C ASP A 29 -7.28 12.86 -6.58
N PHE A 30 -6.90 12.80 -5.30
CA PHE A 30 -6.63 11.57 -4.59
C PHE A 30 -7.61 11.28 -3.44
N TYR A 31 -7.90 12.29 -2.61
CA TYR A 31 -8.84 12.21 -1.49
C TYR A 31 -10.19 12.80 -1.87
N GLY A 32 -11.26 12.13 -1.44
CA GLY A 32 -12.63 12.40 -1.83
C GLY A 32 -13.39 11.15 -2.31
N TYR A 33 -12.78 9.97 -2.24
CA TYR A 33 -13.44 8.73 -2.65
C TYR A 33 -14.52 8.28 -1.67
N VAL A 34 -14.47 8.71 -0.40
CA VAL A 34 -15.56 8.50 0.55
C VAL A 34 -16.68 9.51 0.27
N PRO A 35 -17.90 9.05 -0.10
CA PRO A 35 -19.01 9.93 -0.41
C PRO A 35 -19.54 10.68 0.81
N ASP A 36 -20.25 11.77 0.55
CA ASP A 36 -20.97 12.48 1.59
C ASP A 36 -22.21 11.72 2.08
N GLY A 37 -22.53 11.94 3.36
CA GLY A 37 -23.66 11.30 4.05
C GLY A 37 -23.24 10.17 4.98
N ILE A 38 -23.80 10.18 6.20
CA ILE A 38 -23.43 9.27 7.29
C ILE A 38 -23.56 7.80 6.87
N LYS A 39 -24.66 7.43 6.21
CA LYS A 39 -24.90 6.05 5.76
C LYS A 39 -23.83 5.55 4.79
N LYS A 40 -23.46 6.38 3.79
CA LYS A 40 -22.45 6.03 2.79
C LYS A 40 -21.06 5.94 3.41
N LYS A 41 -20.72 6.87 4.31
CA LYS A 41 -19.46 6.85 5.08
C LYS A 41 -19.29 5.56 5.88
N VAL A 42 -20.33 5.14 6.61
CA VAL A 42 -20.30 3.87 7.36
C VAL A 42 -20.14 2.66 6.44
N GLN A 43 -20.84 2.64 5.30
CA GLN A 43 -20.72 1.57 4.31
C GLN A 43 -19.31 1.46 3.74
N VAL A 44 -18.71 2.58 3.33
CA VAL A 44 -17.34 2.61 2.80
C VAL A 44 -16.34 2.20 3.87
N PHE A 45 -16.45 2.73 5.10
CA PHE A 45 -15.58 2.33 6.21
C PHE A 45 -15.63 0.82 6.43
N PHE A 46 -16.82 0.24 6.50
CA PHE A 46 -16.97 -1.20 6.70
C PHE A 46 -16.41 -2.02 5.53
N ALA A 47 -16.60 -1.55 4.29
CA ALA A 47 -16.04 -2.20 3.10
C ALA A 47 -14.49 -2.16 3.12
N MET A 48 -13.90 -1.02 3.47
CA MET A 48 -12.44 -0.87 3.63
C MET A 48 -11.89 -1.79 4.73
N PHE A 49 -12.59 -1.89 5.86
CA PHE A 49 -12.24 -2.78 6.95
C PHE A 49 -12.25 -4.24 6.51
N LEU A 50 -13.31 -4.66 5.80
CA LEU A 50 -13.40 -6.02 5.29
C LEU A 50 -12.30 -6.33 4.26
N ILE A 51 -12.00 -5.41 3.34
CA ILE A 51 -10.88 -5.57 2.39
C ILE A 51 -9.59 -5.81 3.16
N SER A 52 -9.28 -4.95 4.15
CA SER A 52 -8.03 -5.03 4.91
C SER A 52 -7.95 -6.33 5.72
N ALA A 53 -9.05 -6.74 6.37
CA ALA A 53 -9.11 -7.99 7.12
C ALA A 53 -8.93 -9.23 6.22
N CYS A 54 -9.58 -9.23 5.04
CA CYS A 54 -9.46 -10.32 4.08
C CYS A 54 -8.05 -10.41 3.51
N HIS A 55 -7.49 -9.28 3.07
CA HIS A 55 -6.13 -9.21 2.53
C HIS A 55 -5.09 -9.71 3.54
N LEU A 56 -5.20 -9.27 4.80
CA LEU A 56 -4.34 -9.71 5.89
C LEU A 56 -4.47 -11.20 6.17
N THR A 57 -5.68 -11.75 6.12
CA THR A 57 -5.91 -13.19 6.30
C THR A 57 -5.29 -14.00 5.16
N VAL A 58 -5.44 -13.54 3.90
CA VAL A 58 -4.80 -14.19 2.74
C VAL A 58 -3.28 -14.16 2.86
N LYS A 59 -2.69 -13.00 3.21
CA LYS A 59 -1.24 -12.87 3.39
C LYS A 59 -0.74 -13.75 4.54
N ALA A 60 -1.46 -13.78 5.66
CA ALA A 60 -1.10 -14.63 6.80
C ALA A 60 -1.14 -16.11 6.44
N LEU A 61 -2.17 -16.57 5.72
CA LEU A 61 -2.25 -17.95 5.24
C LEU A 61 -1.08 -18.28 4.31
N ALA A 62 -0.76 -17.40 3.36
CA ALA A 62 0.39 -17.57 2.46
C ALA A 62 1.71 -17.70 3.24
N CYS A 63 1.90 -16.88 4.28
CA CYS A 63 3.10 -16.92 5.13
C CYS A 63 3.22 -18.23 5.89
N VAL A 64 2.11 -18.72 6.47
CA VAL A 64 2.10 -19.99 7.21
C VAL A 64 2.42 -21.15 6.27
N LEU A 65 1.74 -21.24 5.12
CA LEU A 65 1.98 -22.30 4.14
C LEU A 65 3.43 -22.29 3.63
N CYS A 66 3.98 -21.11 3.37
CA CYS A 66 5.37 -20.93 2.97
C CYS A 66 6.37 -21.38 4.05
N THR A 67 6.10 -21.06 5.32
CA THR A 67 7.01 -21.37 6.44
C THR A 67 7.02 -22.85 6.80
N ILE A 68 5.89 -23.54 6.64
CA ILE A 68 5.80 -25.00 6.86
C ILE A 68 6.72 -25.76 5.91
N GLU A 69 6.80 -25.33 4.64
CA GLU A 69 7.74 -25.92 3.68
C GLU A 69 9.19 -25.68 4.11
N SER A 70 9.56 -24.41 4.33
CA SER A 70 10.88 -24.04 4.84
C SER A 70 10.93 -22.59 5.29
N PRO A 71 11.49 -22.29 6.48
CA PRO A 71 11.76 -20.91 6.90
C PRO A 71 12.65 -20.14 5.93
N ALA A 72 13.54 -20.82 5.20
CA ALA A 72 14.40 -20.17 4.20
C ALA A 72 13.58 -19.67 3.00
N THR A 73 12.59 -20.43 2.54
CA THR A 73 11.69 -20.03 1.45
C THR A 73 10.91 -18.77 1.82
N PHE A 74 10.45 -18.66 3.08
CA PHE A 74 9.79 -17.48 3.59
C PHE A 74 10.69 -16.23 3.52
N VAL A 75 11.94 -16.34 4.02
CA VAL A 75 12.90 -15.23 3.97
C VAL A 75 13.22 -14.81 2.55
N ILE A 76 13.40 -15.78 1.64
CA ILE A 76 13.67 -15.51 0.23
C ILE A 76 12.49 -14.81 -0.43
N TYR A 77 11.26 -15.27 -0.22
CA TYR A 77 10.05 -14.66 -0.79
C TYR A 77 9.88 -13.20 -0.33
N PHE A 78 9.94 -12.94 0.97
CA PHE A 78 9.84 -11.58 1.50
C PHE A 78 11.02 -10.70 1.08
N GLY A 79 12.23 -11.26 1.03
CA GLY A 79 13.42 -10.57 0.58
C GLY A 79 13.34 -10.15 -0.89
N ILE A 80 12.88 -11.04 -1.77
CA ILE A 80 12.67 -10.75 -3.19
C ILE A 80 11.59 -9.69 -3.38
N ASP A 81 10.43 -9.85 -2.75
CA ASP A 81 9.32 -8.89 -2.87
C ASP A 81 9.72 -7.47 -2.40
N MET A 82 10.46 -7.39 -1.29
CA MET A 82 11.01 -6.12 -0.81
C MET A 82 12.09 -5.55 -1.75
N ALA A 83 12.98 -6.40 -2.26
CA ALA A 83 14.02 -5.98 -3.19
C ALA A 83 13.42 -5.42 -4.50
N VAL A 84 12.37 -6.07 -5.03
CA VAL A 84 11.62 -5.59 -6.20
C VAL A 84 11.01 -4.22 -5.95
N TYR A 85 10.40 -4.01 -4.77
CA TYR A 85 9.85 -2.69 -4.41
C TYR A 85 10.91 -1.59 -4.32
N LEU A 86 12.02 -1.87 -3.64
CA LEU A 86 13.10 -0.89 -3.50
C LEU A 86 13.77 -0.60 -4.85
N ALA A 87 13.98 -1.61 -5.68
CA ALA A 87 14.47 -1.46 -7.04
C ALA A 87 13.49 -0.61 -7.87
N TYR A 88 12.19 -0.86 -7.78
CA TYR A 88 11.15 -0.05 -8.43
C TYR A 88 11.25 1.43 -8.03
N LYS A 89 11.40 1.74 -6.72
CA LYS A 89 11.56 3.13 -6.25
C LYS A 89 12.89 3.76 -6.69
N LEU A 90 13.97 2.99 -6.76
CA LEU A 90 15.26 3.46 -7.27
C LEU A 90 15.21 3.78 -8.76
N PHE A 91 14.67 2.88 -9.59
CA PHE A 91 14.55 3.08 -11.04
C PHE A 91 13.67 4.28 -11.39
N ARG A 92 12.62 4.53 -10.61
CA ARG A 92 11.75 5.71 -10.77
C ARG A 92 12.34 6.99 -10.17
N GLN A 93 13.54 6.93 -9.59
CA GLN A 93 14.20 8.04 -8.88
C GLN A 93 13.36 8.61 -7.72
N ASP A 94 12.52 7.78 -7.09
CA ASP A 94 11.55 8.15 -6.04
C ASP A 94 11.89 7.47 -4.68
N PHE A 95 13.18 7.17 -4.47
CA PHE A 95 13.66 6.45 -3.30
C PHE A 95 13.56 7.28 -2.01
N TYR A 96 14.07 8.51 -2.03
CA TYR A 96 14.03 9.41 -0.87
C TYR A 96 12.61 9.55 -0.35
N TYR A 97 12.42 9.40 0.96
CA TYR A 97 11.14 9.63 1.59
C TYR A 97 10.86 11.14 1.68
N PHE A 98 9.61 11.53 1.93
CA PHE A 98 9.22 12.94 1.86
C PHE A 98 9.83 13.81 2.96
N LEU A 99 10.27 13.22 4.08
CA LEU A 99 10.84 13.94 5.21
C LEU A 99 12.13 14.71 4.81
N PRO A 100 12.30 15.98 5.23
CA PRO A 100 13.41 16.85 4.83
C PRO A 100 14.70 16.53 5.61
N ILE A 101 15.18 15.29 5.51
CA ILE A 101 16.41 14.79 6.11
C ILE A 101 17.43 14.56 5.00
N TYR A 102 18.65 15.08 5.21
CA TYR A 102 19.69 15.13 4.17
C TYR A 102 20.92 14.27 4.50
N GLY A 103 21.77 14.07 3.50
CA GLY A 103 22.99 13.27 3.63
C GLY A 103 22.73 11.78 3.85
N ILE A 104 23.70 11.08 4.44
CA ILE A 104 23.62 9.63 4.68
C ILE A 104 22.45 9.24 5.60
N VAL A 105 22.15 10.09 6.58
CA VAL A 105 21.02 9.89 7.50
C VAL A 105 19.70 9.90 6.74
N GLY A 106 19.53 10.81 5.77
CA GLY A 106 18.35 10.87 4.92
C GLY A 106 18.14 9.60 4.09
N VAL A 107 19.23 9.02 3.57
CA VAL A 107 19.18 7.75 2.82
C VAL A 107 18.75 6.60 3.73
N ILE A 108 19.35 6.48 4.92
CA ILE A 108 19.04 5.42 5.90
C ILE A 108 17.59 5.53 6.38
N VAL A 109 17.14 6.73 6.76
CA VAL A 109 15.76 6.95 7.20
C VAL A 109 14.78 6.64 6.08
N SER A 110 15.07 7.05 4.85
CA SER A 110 14.24 6.72 3.68
C SER A 110 14.14 5.21 3.48
N PHE A 111 15.25 4.50 3.56
CA PHE A 111 15.28 3.04 3.46
C PHE A 111 14.40 2.38 4.53
N LEU A 112 14.59 2.74 5.81
CA LEU A 112 13.84 2.15 6.93
C LEU A 112 12.33 2.43 6.85
N LEU A 113 11.94 3.66 6.48
CA LEU A 113 10.52 4.00 6.31
C LEU A 113 9.91 3.28 5.12
N ARG A 114 10.63 3.16 4.00
CA ARG A 114 10.18 2.39 2.83
C ARG A 114 9.98 0.91 3.18
N LEU A 115 10.91 0.31 3.93
CA LEU A 115 10.74 -1.06 4.46
C LEU A 115 9.49 -1.18 5.32
N GLY A 116 9.35 -0.31 6.33
CA GLY A 116 8.24 -0.34 7.28
C GLY A 116 6.89 -0.18 6.59
N ILE A 117 6.74 0.84 5.74
CA ILE A 117 5.49 1.09 5.00
C ILE A 117 5.19 -0.06 4.05
N LYS A 118 6.18 -0.56 3.29
CA LYS A 118 5.95 -1.68 2.37
C LYS A 118 5.47 -2.92 3.12
N THR A 119 6.11 -3.27 4.25
CA THR A 119 5.65 -4.36 5.10
C THR A 119 4.24 -4.12 5.64
N MET A 120 3.92 -2.90 6.10
CA MET A 120 2.56 -2.57 6.56
C MET A 120 1.53 -2.79 5.45
N VAL A 121 1.81 -2.37 4.21
CA VAL A 121 0.90 -2.56 3.08
C VAL A 121 0.80 -4.02 2.68
N ASP A 122 1.90 -4.77 2.70
CA ASP A 122 1.88 -6.21 2.37
C ASP A 122 0.95 -7.03 3.24
N PHE A 123 0.82 -6.63 4.50
CA PHE A 123 -0.05 -7.29 5.44
C PHE A 123 -1.44 -6.68 5.42
N THR A 124 -1.59 -5.35 5.44
CA THR A 124 -2.91 -4.73 5.65
C THR A 124 -3.66 -4.38 4.37
N GLY A 125 -2.98 -4.27 3.22
CA GLY A 125 -3.57 -3.77 1.98
C GLY A 125 -4.15 -2.35 2.13
N SER A 126 -3.65 -1.57 3.10
CA SER A 126 -4.21 -0.27 3.48
C SER A 126 -4.29 0.67 2.28
N LEU A 127 -5.47 1.27 2.09
CA LEU A 127 -5.81 2.06 0.92
C LEU A 127 -5.07 3.40 0.88
N HIS A 128 -4.76 4.01 2.03
CA HIS A 128 -4.01 5.26 2.10
C HIS A 128 -2.69 5.21 1.32
N TYR A 129 -1.95 4.11 1.46
CA TYR A 129 -0.63 3.97 0.86
C TYR A 129 -0.63 3.78 -0.67
N ARG A 130 -1.81 3.79 -1.32
CA ARG A 130 -1.93 3.97 -2.77
C ARG A 130 -1.50 5.39 -3.20
N HIS A 131 -1.26 6.30 -2.25
CA HIS A 131 -0.74 7.65 -2.51
C HIS A 131 0.61 7.60 -3.24
N PRO A 132 0.83 8.46 -4.25
CA PRO A 132 2.09 8.50 -5.00
C PRO A 132 3.35 8.64 -4.13
N ILE A 133 3.30 9.46 -3.07
CA ILE A 133 4.41 9.63 -2.11
C ILE A 133 4.81 8.31 -1.42
N GLU A 134 3.85 7.38 -1.28
CA GLU A 134 4.01 6.09 -0.64
C GLU A 134 4.36 4.99 -1.65
N LEU A 135 3.45 4.07 -1.98
CA LEU A 135 3.70 3.04 -3.00
C LEU A 135 3.29 3.51 -4.40
N GLY A 136 2.26 4.36 -4.48
CA GLY A 136 1.56 4.69 -5.71
C GLY A 136 0.51 3.65 -6.09
N GLY A 137 -0.51 4.09 -6.84
CA GLY A 137 -1.70 3.30 -7.16
C GLY A 137 -1.38 1.97 -7.84
N ALA A 138 -0.65 2.02 -8.96
CA ALA A 138 -0.33 0.84 -9.75
C ALA A 138 0.47 -0.21 -8.95
N TYR A 139 1.46 0.21 -8.14
CA TYR A 139 2.26 -0.71 -7.34
C TYR A 139 1.46 -1.28 -6.14
N TRP A 140 0.60 -0.46 -5.53
CA TRP A 140 -0.36 -0.93 -4.53
C TRP A 140 -1.29 -2.01 -5.11
N ALA A 141 -1.84 -1.80 -6.30
CA ALA A 141 -2.71 -2.78 -6.95
C ALA A 141 -1.95 -4.08 -7.26
N PHE A 142 -0.70 -3.99 -7.75
CA PHE A 142 0.18 -5.14 -7.92
C PHE A 142 0.40 -5.91 -6.61
N THR A 143 0.58 -5.23 -5.48
CA THR A 143 0.75 -5.85 -4.15
C THR A 143 -0.52 -6.59 -3.71
N VAL A 144 -1.68 -5.98 -3.92
CA VAL A 144 -2.98 -6.58 -3.57
C VAL A 144 -3.28 -7.81 -4.43
N LEU A 145 -2.94 -7.77 -5.72
CA LEU A 145 -3.17 -8.87 -6.68
C LEU A 145 -2.16 -10.01 -6.55
N SER A 146 -0.90 -9.72 -6.24
CA SER A 146 0.15 -10.74 -6.08
C SER A 146 -0.06 -11.60 -4.82
N THR A 147 -0.72 -11.07 -3.80
CA THR A 147 -0.97 -11.77 -2.53
C THR A 147 -1.79 -13.07 -2.67
N PRO A 148 -2.98 -13.10 -3.30
CA PRO A 148 -3.72 -14.35 -3.52
C PRO A 148 -2.97 -15.31 -4.47
N ILE A 149 -2.23 -14.80 -5.45
CA ILE A 149 -1.40 -15.62 -6.35
C ILE A 149 -0.31 -16.34 -5.54
N ALA A 150 0.39 -15.62 -4.66
CA ALA A 150 1.39 -16.19 -3.77
C ALA A 150 0.76 -17.22 -2.82
N CYS A 151 -0.43 -16.94 -2.28
CA CYS A 151 -1.15 -17.87 -1.41
C CYS A 151 -1.47 -19.18 -2.14
N PHE A 152 -1.95 -19.11 -3.39
CA PHE A 152 -2.19 -20.30 -4.22
C PHE A 152 -0.89 -21.07 -4.51
N TYR A 153 0.19 -20.36 -4.84
CA TYR A 153 1.50 -20.97 -5.08
C TYR A 153 2.00 -21.73 -3.85
N PHE A 154 2.00 -21.10 -2.66
CA PHE A 154 2.44 -21.75 -1.43
C PHE A 154 1.49 -22.86 -0.97
N GLY A 155 0.18 -22.75 -1.21
CA GLY A 155 -0.75 -23.86 -0.97
C GLY A 155 -0.43 -25.09 -1.83
N SER A 156 -0.09 -24.88 -3.10
CA SER A 156 0.31 -25.96 -4.01
C SER A 156 1.64 -26.59 -3.58
N ARG A 157 2.61 -25.75 -3.17
CA ARG A 157 3.91 -26.21 -2.65
C ARG A 157 3.77 -27.00 -1.35
N TYR A 158 2.94 -26.52 -0.42
CA TYR A 158 2.64 -27.22 0.83
C TYR A 158 2.07 -28.62 0.56
N LEU A 159 1.11 -28.75 -0.36
CA LEU A 159 0.55 -30.07 -0.69
C LEU A 159 1.60 -31.02 -1.28
N ALA A 160 2.46 -30.51 -2.17
CA ALA A 160 3.57 -31.30 -2.73
C ALA A 160 4.60 -31.69 -1.65
N PHE A 161 4.88 -30.80 -0.70
CA PHE A 161 5.76 -31.07 0.42
C PHE A 161 5.19 -32.20 1.30
N MET A 162 3.91 -32.11 1.67
CA MET A 162 3.23 -33.12 2.51
C MET A 162 3.13 -34.49 1.84
N ASP A 163 2.91 -34.54 0.52
CA ASP A 163 2.86 -35.81 -0.24
C ASP A 163 4.21 -36.54 -0.23
N ASN A 164 5.31 -35.79 -0.29
CA ASN A 164 6.66 -36.35 -0.20
C ASN A 164 7.02 -36.84 1.22
N GLU A 165 6.43 -36.25 2.27
CA GLU A 165 6.71 -36.62 3.68
C GLU A 165 5.71 -37.61 4.29
N ALA A 166 4.70 -38.05 3.52
CA ALA A 166 3.59 -38.89 3.95
C ALA A 166 3.96 -40.25 4.57
N GLY A 167 5.25 -40.64 4.55
CA GLY A 167 5.76 -41.87 5.16
C GLY A 167 6.33 -41.75 6.58
N THR A 168 6.43 -40.55 7.18
CA THR A 168 7.22 -40.36 8.42
C THR A 168 6.48 -39.73 9.60
N VAL A 169 5.28 -39.18 9.40
CA VAL A 169 4.62 -38.36 10.42
C VAL A 169 3.13 -38.68 10.53
N GLU A 170 2.70 -39.37 11.59
CA GLU A 170 1.31 -39.36 12.05
C GLU A 170 1.01 -38.00 12.70
N LEU A 171 0.72 -36.97 11.90
CA LEU A 171 0.26 -35.68 12.42
C LEU A 171 -1.21 -35.50 12.09
N SER A 172 -2.05 -35.54 13.11
CA SER A 172 -3.50 -35.35 13.08
C SER A 172 -3.95 -33.95 12.63
N MET A 173 -3.08 -33.15 11.99
CA MET A 173 -3.30 -31.76 11.61
C MET A 173 -2.86 -31.44 10.17
N VAL A 174 -2.71 -32.45 9.31
CA VAL A 174 -2.43 -32.24 7.88
C VAL A 174 -3.70 -31.80 7.17
N LEU A 175 -3.68 -30.59 6.60
CA LEU A 175 -4.75 -30.14 5.71
C LEU A 175 -4.71 -30.94 4.41
N ASN A 176 -5.85 -31.50 4.02
CA ASN A 176 -5.99 -32.15 2.71
C ASN A 176 -6.13 -31.11 1.57
N SER A 177 -6.00 -31.56 0.33
CA SER A 177 -6.08 -30.70 -0.85
C SER A 177 -7.39 -29.91 -0.94
N THR A 178 -8.52 -30.55 -0.61
CA THR A 178 -9.85 -29.92 -0.58
C THR A 178 -9.91 -28.79 0.44
N GLN A 179 -9.33 -28.96 1.62
CA GLN A 179 -9.28 -27.93 2.67
C GLN A 179 -8.38 -26.78 2.26
N VAL A 180 -7.17 -27.05 1.75
CA VAL A 180 -6.23 -26.00 1.32
C VAL A 180 -6.83 -25.15 0.21
N TYR A 181 -7.28 -25.78 -0.88
CA TYR A 181 -7.88 -25.04 -2.00
C TYR A 181 -9.24 -24.45 -1.65
N GLY A 182 -10.03 -25.08 -0.77
CA GLY A 182 -11.27 -24.53 -0.25
C GLY A 182 -11.05 -23.24 0.55
N MET A 183 -10.05 -23.20 1.43
CA MET A 183 -9.67 -22.00 2.18
C MET A 183 -9.16 -20.89 1.25
N ILE A 184 -8.25 -21.21 0.33
CA ILE A 184 -7.68 -20.24 -0.61
C ILE A 184 -8.78 -19.69 -1.53
N GLY A 185 -9.60 -20.56 -2.10
CA GLY A 185 -10.71 -20.17 -2.98
C GLY A 185 -11.77 -19.35 -2.25
N GLY A 186 -12.15 -19.76 -1.03
CA GLY A 186 -13.10 -19.02 -0.20
C GLY A 186 -12.61 -17.61 0.15
N LEU A 187 -11.34 -17.48 0.54
CA LEU A 187 -10.72 -16.19 0.82
C LEU A 187 -10.58 -15.32 -0.44
N LEU A 188 -10.26 -15.90 -1.59
CA LEU A 188 -10.20 -15.18 -2.86
C LEU A 188 -11.57 -14.63 -3.26
N VAL A 189 -12.62 -15.46 -3.19
CA VAL A 189 -14.00 -15.03 -3.45
C VAL A 189 -14.40 -13.90 -2.50
N LEU A 190 -14.06 -14.02 -1.22
CA LEU A 190 -14.35 -12.98 -0.23
C LEU A 190 -13.57 -11.68 -0.53
N GLN A 191 -12.29 -11.76 -0.90
CA GLN A 191 -11.48 -10.60 -1.27
C GLN A 191 -12.03 -9.90 -2.51
N VAL A 192 -12.39 -10.65 -3.56
CA VAL A 192 -13.01 -10.08 -4.78
C VAL A 192 -14.37 -9.46 -4.47
N THR A 193 -15.19 -10.13 -3.67
CA THR A 193 -16.53 -9.64 -3.30
C THR A 193 -16.45 -8.35 -2.49
N THR A 194 -15.57 -8.30 -1.48
CA THR A 194 -15.38 -7.10 -0.65
C THR A 194 -14.82 -5.93 -1.46
N PHE A 195 -13.89 -6.18 -2.38
CA PHE A 195 -13.39 -5.16 -3.31
C PHE A 195 -14.47 -4.66 -4.28
N ALA A 196 -15.30 -5.56 -4.82
CA ALA A 196 -16.41 -5.17 -5.69
C ALA A 196 -17.47 -4.33 -4.95
N VAL A 197 -17.79 -4.68 -3.70
CA VAL A 197 -18.67 -3.88 -2.84
C VAL A 197 -18.07 -2.50 -2.59
N PHE A 198 -16.78 -2.43 -2.25
CA PHE A 198 -16.08 -1.17 -2.05
C PHE A 198 -16.15 -0.27 -3.29
N LEU A 199 -15.83 -0.79 -4.48
CA LEU A 199 -15.91 -0.02 -5.73
C LEU A 199 -17.32 0.51 -6.01
N ARG A 200 -18.37 -0.21 -5.62
CA ARG A 200 -19.76 0.25 -5.76
C ARG A 200 -20.15 1.32 -4.74
N THR A 201 -19.41 1.44 -3.64
CA THR A 201 -19.73 2.37 -2.54
C THR A 201 -18.96 3.69 -2.59
N ILE A 202 -17.81 3.74 -3.27
CA ILE A 202 -16.98 4.94 -3.37
C ILE A 202 -17.42 5.86 -4.51
N ASN A 203 -16.92 7.10 -4.50
CA ASN A 203 -17.00 7.99 -5.66
C ASN A 203 -16.07 7.47 -6.77
N LEU A 204 -16.66 6.96 -7.86
CA LEU A 204 -15.93 6.33 -8.96
C LEU A 204 -15.00 7.28 -9.73
N GLU A 205 -15.17 8.59 -9.58
CA GLU A 205 -14.23 9.59 -10.12
C GLU A 205 -12.79 9.34 -9.66
N TYR A 206 -12.60 8.80 -8.45
CA TYR A 206 -11.30 8.50 -7.86
C TYR A 206 -10.76 7.12 -8.22
N ILE A 207 -11.42 6.33 -9.08
CA ILE A 207 -10.95 4.99 -9.47
C ILE A 207 -9.57 5.05 -10.14
N HIS A 208 -9.26 6.15 -10.81
CA HIS A 208 -7.99 6.36 -11.50
C HIS A 208 -6.78 6.29 -10.58
N THR A 209 -6.97 6.64 -9.31
CA THR A 209 -5.93 6.59 -8.28
C THR A 209 -5.41 5.18 -7.96
N PHE A 210 -6.14 4.13 -8.36
CA PHE A 210 -5.77 2.73 -8.14
C PHE A 210 -4.82 2.18 -9.21
N TYR A 211 -4.76 2.83 -10.38
CA TYR A 211 -3.87 2.44 -11.48
C TYR A 211 -2.92 3.57 -11.90
N LEU A 212 -2.95 4.70 -11.19
CA LEU A 212 -2.06 5.83 -11.44
C LEU A 212 -0.60 5.42 -11.21
N THR A 213 0.26 5.80 -12.15
CA THR A 213 1.70 5.52 -12.13
C THR A 213 2.55 6.74 -11.70
N ARG A 214 1.90 7.83 -11.26
CA ARG A 214 2.55 9.06 -10.77
C ARG A 214 3.55 8.74 -9.66
N THR A 215 4.75 9.30 -9.72
CA THR A 215 5.75 9.14 -8.65
C THR A 215 5.49 10.11 -7.50
N GLY A 216 6.05 9.84 -6.32
CA GLY A 216 5.98 10.78 -5.20
C GLY A 216 6.64 12.13 -5.52
N ASN A 217 7.68 12.15 -6.36
CA ASN A 217 8.28 13.40 -6.84
C ASN A 217 7.30 14.19 -7.71
N ASP A 218 6.66 13.53 -8.68
CA ASP A 218 5.71 14.19 -9.60
C ASP A 218 4.51 14.78 -8.85
N ASP A 219 4.06 14.08 -7.81
CA ASP A 219 3.00 14.50 -6.91
C ASP A 219 3.37 15.78 -6.13
N ILE A 220 4.53 15.78 -5.47
CA ILE A 220 5.03 16.93 -4.70
C ILE A 220 5.31 18.13 -5.60
N MET A 221 5.89 17.92 -6.79
CA MET A 221 6.09 18.98 -7.76
C MET A 221 4.75 19.51 -8.30
N GLY A 222 3.76 18.64 -8.43
CA GLY A 222 2.40 18.99 -8.86
C GLY A 222 1.75 20.03 -7.95
N HIS A 223 1.98 19.99 -6.63
CA HIS A 223 1.47 21.03 -5.72
C HIS A 223 1.99 22.42 -6.08
N PHE A 224 3.23 22.53 -6.54
CA PHE A 224 3.82 23.81 -6.92
C PHE A 224 3.41 24.25 -8.33
N LEU A 225 3.42 23.31 -9.29
CA LEU A 225 3.19 23.60 -10.71
C LEU A 225 1.73 23.81 -11.07
N ASN A 226 0.81 23.09 -10.42
CA ASN A 226 -0.60 23.03 -10.83
C ASN A 226 -1.51 23.97 -10.01
N ASN A 227 -1.02 24.52 -8.91
CA ASN A 227 -1.80 25.45 -8.09
C ASN A 227 -1.36 26.89 -8.36
N GLU A 228 -2.32 27.80 -8.36
CA GLU A 228 -2.04 29.25 -8.46
C GLU A 228 -1.77 29.85 -7.08
N ASP A 229 -2.42 29.31 -6.05
CA ASP A 229 -2.37 29.78 -4.68
C ASP A 229 -0.99 29.59 -4.03
N ASP A 230 -0.53 30.64 -3.35
CA ASP A 230 0.80 30.69 -2.76
C ASP A 230 0.92 29.75 -1.54
N GLU A 231 -0.18 29.48 -0.81
CA GLU A 231 -0.19 28.55 0.33
C GLU A 231 0.09 27.11 -0.12
N HIS A 232 -0.55 26.67 -1.21
CA HIS A 232 -0.34 25.34 -1.78
C HIS A 232 1.08 25.16 -2.35
N LYS A 233 1.64 26.22 -2.96
CA LYS A 233 3.03 26.21 -3.42
C LYS A 233 4.03 26.07 -2.27
N PHE A 234 3.72 26.64 -1.10
CA PHE A 234 4.61 26.62 0.05
C PHE A 234 4.82 25.20 0.63
N ILE A 235 3.89 24.26 0.38
CA ILE A 235 3.97 22.85 0.82
C ILE A 235 5.28 22.20 0.37
N VAL A 236 5.83 22.60 -0.78
CA VAL A 236 7.07 22.06 -1.34
C VAL A 236 8.26 22.20 -0.37
N PHE A 237 8.28 23.24 0.47
CA PHE A 237 9.35 23.48 1.45
C PHE A 237 9.28 22.56 2.67
N GLY A 238 8.12 21.97 2.96
CA GLY A 238 7.97 20.93 3.99
C GLY A 238 8.56 19.58 3.58
N HIS A 239 8.92 19.44 2.29
CA HIS A 239 9.36 18.18 1.69
C HIS A 239 10.85 18.17 1.38
N ASN A 240 11.43 16.98 1.35
CA ASN A 240 12.81 16.76 0.97
C ASN A 240 13.12 17.39 -0.41
N LYS A 241 14.20 18.15 -0.51
CA LYS A 241 14.64 18.79 -1.78
C LYS A 241 14.76 17.80 -2.93
N HIS A 242 15.13 16.53 -2.67
CA HIS A 242 15.19 15.50 -3.70
C HIS A 242 13.85 15.24 -4.39
N LYS A 243 12.72 15.55 -3.74
CA LYS A 243 11.37 15.38 -4.29
C LYS A 243 11.00 16.42 -5.36
N TRP A 244 11.57 17.61 -5.28
CA TRP A 244 11.23 18.74 -6.15
C TRP A 244 12.46 19.36 -6.83
N ILE A 245 13.61 18.69 -6.78
CA ILE A 245 14.87 19.20 -7.33
C ILE A 245 14.77 19.56 -8.82
N ARG A 246 13.89 18.88 -9.58
CA ARG A 246 13.67 19.12 -11.01
C ARG A 246 13.05 20.49 -11.31
N ILE A 247 12.32 21.08 -10.35
CA ILE A 247 11.67 22.40 -10.48
C ILE A 247 12.35 23.46 -9.59
N ARG A 248 13.58 23.19 -9.14
CA ARG A 248 14.29 24.06 -8.18
C ARG A 248 14.39 25.51 -8.65
N GLU A 249 14.64 25.73 -9.95
CA GLU A 249 14.80 27.06 -10.51
C GLU A 249 13.50 27.88 -10.39
N ASP A 250 12.36 27.26 -10.71
CA ASP A 250 11.04 27.88 -10.61
C ASP A 250 10.68 28.21 -9.16
N VAL A 251 10.95 27.28 -8.23
CA VAL A 251 10.71 27.46 -6.78
C VAL A 251 11.55 28.61 -6.23
N VAL A 252 12.83 28.70 -6.61
CA VAL A 252 13.72 29.78 -6.14
C VAL A 252 13.30 31.13 -6.73
N LYS A 253 12.90 31.17 -8.01
CA LYS A 253 12.43 32.39 -8.64
C LYS A 253 11.16 32.92 -7.95
N TRP A 254 10.16 32.06 -7.77
CA TRP A 254 8.93 32.41 -7.06
C TRP A 254 9.19 32.86 -5.62
N ALA A 255 10.08 32.17 -4.90
CA ALA A 255 10.42 32.53 -3.52
C ALA A 255 11.04 33.92 -3.41
N LYS A 256 11.91 34.31 -4.35
CA LYS A 256 12.50 35.65 -4.40
C LYS A 256 11.49 36.75 -4.73
N GLU A 257 10.48 36.43 -5.53
CA GLU A 257 9.42 37.39 -5.89
C GLU A 257 8.44 37.64 -4.74
N LYS A 258 8.23 36.64 -3.86
CA LYS A 258 7.16 36.64 -2.85
C LYS A 258 7.62 36.82 -1.42
N ILE A 259 8.85 36.45 -1.08
CA ILE A 259 9.39 36.53 0.28
C ILE A 259 10.37 37.72 0.32
N PRO A 260 9.98 38.89 0.86
CA PRO A 260 10.90 39.99 1.07
C PRO A 260 12.02 39.57 2.05
N GLU A 261 13.23 40.12 1.84
CA GLU A 261 14.44 39.85 2.65
C GLU A 261 14.25 40.13 4.15
#